data_AF-A0A0N4UDG3-F1
#
_entry.id   AF-A0A0N4UDG3-F1
#
_cell.length_a   1.000
_cell.length_b   1.000
_cell.length_c   1.000
_cell.angle_alpha   90.00
_cell.angle_beta   90.00
_cell.angle_gamma   90.00
#
_symmetry.space_group_name_H-M   'P 1'
#
loop_
_entity.id
_entity.type
_entity.pdbx_description
1 polymer ?
#
loop_
_entity_poly.entity_id
_entity_poly.type
_entity_poly.pdbx_seq_one_letter_code
_entity_poly.pdbx_strand_id
1 'polypeptide(L)'
;MEHFSIEERRSFMKEEMEVFVSKLDTRTSEQFNSALQKAIIESLLDGTVFPIVESLADLQNMTERQLFANRQQQLIELQSVPDLDTRMRLIDMDIVYELDKITTQQQDTLARAGVPGFRITKNCREIILQMAIIRFIVGVQKKIQNLSNIS
;
A
#
# COMPACT_ATOMS: atom_id res chain seq x y z
N MET A 1 -5.82 20.96 -9.32
CA MET A 1 -4.37 21.22 -9.17
C MET A 1 -3.69 21.57 -10.50
N GLU A 2 -4.35 22.27 -11.43
CA GLU A 2 -3.68 22.76 -12.66
C GLU A 2 -2.80 24.00 -12.43
N HIS A 3 -2.71 24.50 -11.18
CA HIS A 3 -2.06 25.78 -10.87
C HIS A 3 -0.93 25.75 -9.82
N PHE A 4 -0.64 24.61 -9.20
CA PHE A 4 0.53 24.54 -8.30
C PHE A 4 1.79 24.28 -9.10
N SER A 5 2.78 25.15 -8.94
CA SER A 5 4.14 24.91 -9.42
C SER A 5 4.74 23.65 -8.77
N ILE A 6 5.72 23.05 -9.44
CA ILE A 6 6.45 21.88 -8.91
C ILE A 6 7.07 22.21 -7.55
N GLU A 7 7.53 23.45 -7.34
CA GLU A 7 8.12 23.87 -6.06
C GLU A 7 7.10 23.96 -4.92
N GLU A 8 5.88 24.43 -5.21
CA GLU A 8 4.80 24.46 -4.21
C GLU A 8 4.37 23.03 -3.86
N ARG A 9 4.25 22.13 -4.86
CA ARG A 9 3.95 20.71 -4.61
C ARG A 9 5.05 20.05 -3.78
N ARG A 10 6.32 20.30 -4.09
CA ARG A 10 7.46 19.80 -3.31
C ARG A 10 7.43 20.31 -1.87
N SER A 11 7.18 21.60 -1.68
CA SER A 11 7.12 22.22 -0.35
C SER A 11 5.99 21.61 0.48
N PHE A 12 4.81 21.48 -0.10
CA PHE A 12 3.67 20.81 0.53
C PHE A 12 4.00 19.35 0.90
N MET A 13 4.55 18.57 -0.03
CA MET A 13 4.90 17.17 0.25
C MET A 13 5.99 17.04 1.32
N LYS A 14 6.89 18.01 1.41
CA LYS A 14 7.92 18.04 2.46
C LYS A 14 7.32 18.28 3.84
N GLU A 15 6.43 19.27 3.97
CA GLU A 15 5.71 19.53 5.23
C GLU A 15 4.90 18.28 5.65
N GLU A 16 4.23 17.64 4.70
CA GLU A 16 3.49 16.40 4.93
C GLU A 16 4.40 15.24 5.35
N MET A 17 5.59 15.12 4.76
CA MET A 17 6.58 14.10 5.14
C MET A 17 7.06 14.31 6.59
N GLU A 18 7.35 15.55 6.99
CA GLU A 18 7.77 15.88 8.36
C GLU A 18 6.68 15.52 9.39
N VAL A 19 5.42 15.88 9.08
CA VAL A 19 4.26 15.52 9.90
C VAL A 19 4.04 14.00 9.93
N PHE A 20 4.28 13.30 8.83
CA PHE A 20 4.13 11.85 8.76
C PHE A 20 5.20 11.14 9.59
N VAL A 21 6.48 11.47 9.38
CA VAL A 21 7.62 10.84 10.07
C VAL A 21 7.57 11.08 11.58
N SER A 22 7.14 12.26 12.03
CA SER A 22 6.99 12.55 13.46
C SER A 22 5.92 11.72 14.18
N LYS A 23 5.01 11.07 13.44
CA LYS A 23 3.97 10.19 13.99
C LYS A 23 4.33 8.71 13.94
N LEU A 24 5.46 8.35 13.33
CA LEU A 24 5.92 6.97 13.26
C LEU A 24 6.60 6.56 14.57
N ASP A 25 6.61 5.25 14.85
CA ASP A 25 7.47 4.70 15.89
C ASP A 25 8.95 4.91 15.54
N THR A 26 9.81 4.91 16.57
CA THR A 26 11.25 5.19 16.42
C THR A 26 11.94 4.29 15.39
N ARG A 27 11.60 3.00 15.33
CA ARG A 27 12.29 2.07 14.42
C ARG A 27 11.88 2.29 12.97
N THR A 28 10.62 2.67 12.74
CA THR A 28 10.15 3.00 11.40
C THR A 28 10.66 4.38 10.97
N SER A 29 10.64 5.39 11.86
CA SER A 29 11.09 6.74 11.53
C SER A 29 12.59 6.81 11.19
N GLU A 30 13.44 6.03 11.88
CA GLU A 30 14.88 5.93 11.57
C GLU A 30 15.16 5.43 10.14
N GLN A 31 14.26 4.63 9.57
CA GLN A 31 14.39 4.16 8.18
C GLN A 31 14.08 5.27 7.16
N PHE A 32 13.34 6.31 7.54
CA PHE A 32 13.06 7.49 6.72
C PHE A 32 14.20 8.52 6.84
N ASN A 33 15.41 8.13 6.41
CA ASN A 33 16.51 9.09 6.33
C ASN A 33 16.25 10.19 5.27
N SER A 34 17.02 11.28 5.32
CA SER A 34 16.84 12.44 4.43
C SER A 34 16.92 12.09 2.94
N ALA A 35 17.76 11.11 2.57
CA ALA A 35 17.88 10.66 1.19
C ALA A 35 16.61 9.93 0.71
N LEU A 36 16.06 9.03 1.54
CA LEU A 36 14.83 8.32 1.23
C LEU A 36 13.64 9.28 1.16
N GLN A 37 13.51 10.19 2.14
CA GLN A 37 12.44 11.19 2.14
C GLN A 37 12.45 12.04 0.86
N LYS A 38 13.63 12.55 0.47
CA LYS A 38 13.80 13.31 -0.77
C LYS A 38 13.43 12.48 -1.98
N ALA A 39 13.92 11.25 -2.08
CA ALA A 39 13.62 10.37 -3.22
C ALA A 39 12.11 10.10 -3.34
N ILE A 40 11.43 9.83 -2.22
CA ILE A 40 9.98 9.62 -2.21
C ILE A 40 9.28 10.88 -2.72
N ILE A 41 9.60 12.06 -2.18
CA ILE A 41 8.97 13.31 -2.62
C ILE A 41 9.17 13.52 -4.12
N GLU A 42 10.39 13.40 -4.64
CA GLU A 42 10.65 13.57 -6.08
C GLU A 42 9.86 12.57 -6.93
N SER A 43 9.72 11.32 -6.49
CA SER A 43 8.93 10.30 -7.21
C SER A 43 7.42 10.61 -7.28
N LEU A 44 6.91 11.50 -6.43
CA LEU A 44 5.49 11.85 -6.38
C LEU A 44 5.15 13.14 -7.14
N LEU A 45 6.14 13.95 -7.53
CA LEU A 45 5.91 15.29 -8.07
C LEU A 45 5.17 15.29 -9.41
N ASP A 46 5.43 14.31 -10.26
CA ASP A 46 4.76 14.17 -11.56
C ASP A 46 3.32 13.64 -11.44
N GLY A 47 2.97 13.10 -10.28
CA GLY A 47 1.65 12.56 -9.96
C GLY A 47 1.34 11.18 -10.56
N THR A 48 2.26 10.55 -11.29
CA THR A 48 2.03 9.26 -11.97
C THR A 48 1.92 8.08 -11.00
N VAL A 49 2.54 8.19 -9.82
CA VAL A 49 2.49 7.16 -8.78
C VAL A 49 1.10 7.06 -8.14
N PHE A 50 0.34 8.16 -8.05
CA PHE A 50 -0.96 8.14 -7.34
C PHE A 50 -1.99 7.22 -8.02
N PRO A 51 -2.24 7.30 -9.35
CA PRO A 51 -3.12 6.36 -10.03
C PRO A 51 -2.68 4.90 -9.94
N ILE A 52 -1.36 4.65 -9.88
CA ILE A 52 -0.83 3.28 -9.73
C ILE A 52 -1.20 2.73 -8.35
N VAL A 53 -0.96 3.50 -7.28
CA VAL A 53 -1.30 3.09 -5.91
C VAL A 53 -2.81 2.92 -5.75
N GLU A 54 -3.62 3.79 -6.35
CA GLU A 54 -5.08 3.68 -6.36
C GLU A 54 -5.54 2.39 -7.06
N SER A 55 -5.03 2.13 -8.28
CA SER A 55 -5.35 0.90 -9.02
C SER A 55 -4.94 -0.37 -8.27
N LEU A 56 -3.77 -0.37 -7.61
CA LEU A 56 -3.32 -1.51 -6.80
C LEU A 56 -4.20 -1.72 -5.55
N ALA A 57 -4.66 -0.64 -4.92
CA ALA A 57 -5.57 -0.71 -3.79
C ALA A 57 -6.94 -1.25 -4.20
N ASP A 58 -7.46 -0.82 -5.34
CA ASP A 58 -8.72 -1.35 -5.89
C ASP A 58 -8.61 -2.82 -6.25
N LEU A 59 -7.51 -3.23 -6.90
CA LEU A 59 -7.24 -4.63 -7.22
C LEU A 59 -7.19 -5.48 -5.93
N GLN A 60 -6.47 -5.01 -4.92
CA GLN A 60 -6.41 -5.69 -3.62
C GLN A 60 -7.79 -5.83 -2.98
N ASN A 61 -8.56 -4.74 -2.92
CA ASN A 61 -9.90 -4.75 -2.34
C ASN A 61 -10.85 -5.72 -3.08
N MET A 62 -10.78 -5.76 -4.41
CA MET A 62 -11.59 -6.70 -5.21
C MET A 62 -11.18 -8.14 -4.93
N THR A 63 -9.88 -8.45 -4.92
CA THR A 63 -9.38 -9.79 -4.65
C THR A 63 -9.73 -10.25 -3.24
N GLU A 64 -9.53 -9.43 -2.21
CA GLU A 64 -9.87 -9.76 -0.82
C GLU A 64 -11.37 -10.05 -0.66
N ARG A 65 -12.23 -9.24 -1.29
CA ARG A 65 -13.69 -9.48 -1.30
C ARG A 65 -14.04 -10.81 -1.97
N GLN A 66 -13.41 -11.13 -3.09
CA GLN A 66 -13.63 -12.37 -3.80
C GLN A 66 -13.17 -13.59 -2.98
N LEU A 67 -11.96 -13.53 -2.41
CA LEU A 67 -11.43 -14.59 -1.55
C LEU A 67 -12.32 -14.82 -0.33
N PHE A 68 -12.78 -13.75 0.31
CA PHE A 68 -13.71 -13.83 1.44
C PHE A 68 -15.05 -14.45 1.03
N ALA A 69 -15.64 -14.01 -0.08
CA ALA A 69 -16.89 -14.58 -0.58
C ALA A 69 -16.75 -16.08 -0.90
N ASN A 70 -15.66 -16.48 -1.55
CA ASN A 70 -15.36 -17.88 -1.83
C ASN A 70 -15.20 -18.70 -0.55
N ARG A 71 -14.50 -18.16 0.46
CA ARG A 71 -14.35 -18.81 1.77
C ARG A 71 -15.70 -19.06 2.44
N GLN A 72 -16.58 -18.07 2.43
CA GLN A 72 -17.92 -18.17 3.02
C GLN A 72 -18.77 -19.23 2.29
N GLN A 73 -18.68 -19.28 0.95
CA GLN A 73 -19.37 -20.28 0.15
C GLN A 73 -18.88 -21.70 0.47
N GLN A 74 -17.55 -21.90 0.54
CA GLN A 74 -16.96 -23.19 0.91
C GLN A 74 -17.36 -23.63 2.32
N LEU A 75 -17.43 -22.70 3.28
CA LEU A 75 -17.89 -23.01 4.63
C LEU A 75 -19.34 -23.53 4.65
N ILE A 76 -20.24 -22.93 3.86
CA ILE A 76 -21.63 -23.38 3.74
C ILE A 76 -21.69 -24.78 3.11
N GLU A 77 -20.92 -25.03 2.06
CA GLU A 77 -20.89 -26.32 1.36
C GLU A 77 -20.34 -27.45 2.21
N LEU A 78 -19.35 -27.16 3.06
CA LEU A 78 -18.64 -28.16 3.85
C LEU A 78 -19.18 -28.34 5.27
N GLN A 79 -20.19 -27.55 5.69
CA GLN A 79 -20.64 -27.47 7.09
C GLN A 79 -21.06 -28.81 7.72
N SER A 80 -21.47 -29.80 6.92
CA SER A 80 -21.93 -31.11 7.37
C SER A 80 -20.89 -32.22 7.20
N VAL A 81 -19.68 -31.91 6.73
CA VAL A 81 -18.64 -32.89 6.44
C VAL A 81 -17.83 -33.18 7.71
N PRO A 82 -17.53 -34.46 8.05
CA PRO A 82 -16.86 -34.85 9.30
C PRO A 82 -15.47 -34.22 9.53
N ASP A 83 -14.80 -33.76 8.48
CA ASP A 83 -13.45 -33.19 8.48
C ASP A 83 -13.42 -31.67 8.16
N LEU A 84 -14.55 -30.97 8.41
CA LEU A 84 -14.74 -29.54 8.11
C LEU A 84 -13.54 -28.68 8.55
N ASP A 85 -13.06 -28.82 9.78
CA ASP A 85 -11.94 -28.00 10.29
C ASP A 85 -10.67 -28.17 9.46
N THR A 86 -10.37 -29.41 9.03
CA THR A 86 -9.20 -29.69 8.20
C THR A 86 -9.36 -29.09 6.81
N ARG A 87 -10.55 -29.20 6.21
CA ARG A 87 -10.82 -28.59 4.89
C ARG A 87 -10.77 -27.07 4.94
N MET A 88 -11.36 -26.46 5.97
CA MET A 88 -11.32 -25.01 6.15
C MET A 88 -9.89 -24.50 6.35
N ARG A 89 -9.05 -25.24 7.08
CA ARG A 89 -7.62 -24.89 7.19
C ARG A 89 -6.89 -24.92 5.85
N LEU A 90 -7.21 -25.87 4.97
CA LEU A 90 -6.61 -25.93 3.63
C LEU A 90 -7.04 -24.72 2.78
N ILE A 91 -8.33 -24.39 2.81
CA ILE A 91 -8.86 -23.19 2.14
C ILE A 91 -8.21 -21.92 2.69
N ASP A 92 -8.08 -21.79 4.00
CA ASP A 92 -7.45 -20.62 4.63
C ASP A 92 -5.97 -20.52 4.27
N MET A 93 -5.26 -21.65 4.14
CA MET A 93 -3.88 -21.69 3.66
C MET A 93 -3.77 -21.22 2.20
N ASP A 94 -4.67 -21.68 1.33
CA ASP A 94 -4.72 -21.27 -0.08
C ASP A 94 -5.01 -19.77 -0.21
N ILE A 95 -5.90 -19.22 0.62
CA ILE A 95 -6.19 -17.78 0.66
C ILE A 95 -4.93 -16.98 1.02
N VAL A 96 -4.21 -17.38 2.08
CA VAL A 96 -2.96 -16.70 2.48
C VAL A 96 -1.93 -16.76 1.35
N TYR A 97 -1.83 -17.90 0.66
CA TYR A 97 -0.92 -18.05 -0.47
C TYR A 97 -1.27 -17.11 -1.64
N GLU A 98 -2.55 -16.94 -1.96
CA GLU A 98 -2.97 -15.96 -2.98
C GLU A 98 -2.73 -14.51 -2.54
N LEU A 99 -2.92 -14.18 -1.26
CA LEU A 99 -2.60 -12.85 -0.72
C LEU A 99 -1.08 -12.55 -0.79
N ASP A 100 -0.23 -13.54 -0.55
CA ASP A 100 1.22 -13.41 -0.69
C ASP A 100 1.63 -13.14 -2.15
N LYS A 101 0.95 -13.76 -3.13
CA LYS A 101 1.18 -13.49 -4.56
C LYS A 101 0.81 -12.05 -4.92
N ILE A 102 -0.35 -11.58 -4.47
CA ILE A 102 -0.79 -10.19 -4.68
C ILE A 102 0.24 -9.22 -4.09
N THR A 103 0.68 -9.46 -2.85
CA THR A 103 1.69 -8.64 -2.19
C THR A 103 2.99 -8.60 -3.00
N THR A 104 3.44 -9.75 -3.50
CA THR A 104 4.63 -9.85 -4.36
C THR A 104 4.47 -9.03 -5.64
N GLN A 105 3.30 -9.12 -6.30
CA GLN A 105 3.01 -8.38 -7.52
C GLN A 105 2.91 -6.87 -7.28
N GLN A 106 2.35 -6.44 -6.15
CA GLN A 106 2.30 -5.03 -5.74
C GLN A 106 3.71 -4.47 -5.48
N GLN A 107 4.55 -5.20 -4.74
CA GLN A 107 5.94 -4.83 -4.51
C GLN A 107 6.71 -4.63 -5.81
N ASP A 108 6.55 -5.57 -6.74
CA ASP A 108 7.20 -5.58 -8.04
C ASP A 108 6.69 -4.44 -8.96
N THR A 109 5.37 -4.18 -8.94
CA THR A 109 4.78 -3.09 -9.71
C THR A 109 5.24 -1.72 -9.20
N LEU A 110 5.27 -1.50 -7.88
CA LEU A 110 5.76 -0.25 -7.30
C LEU A 110 7.27 -0.05 -7.50
N ALA A 111 8.06 -1.13 -7.45
CA ALA A 111 9.48 -1.08 -7.78
C ALA A 111 9.70 -0.67 -9.25
N ARG A 112 8.94 -1.25 -10.19
CA ARG A 112 8.99 -0.87 -11.61
C ARG A 112 8.49 0.54 -11.89
N ALA A 113 7.53 1.03 -11.11
CA ALA A 113 7.06 2.41 -11.17
C ALA A 113 8.08 3.41 -10.61
N GLY A 114 9.23 2.95 -10.09
CA GLY A 114 10.30 3.80 -9.58
C GLY A 114 10.03 4.33 -8.17
N VAL A 115 9.08 3.76 -7.42
CA VAL A 115 8.80 4.20 -6.05
C VAL A 115 9.94 3.76 -5.13
N PRO A 116 10.65 4.70 -4.46
CA PRO A 116 11.78 4.36 -3.61
C PRO A 116 11.37 3.48 -2.43
N GLY A 117 12.26 2.58 -2.02
CA GLY A 117 12.03 1.64 -0.92
C GLY A 117 11.32 0.34 -1.33
N PHE A 118 10.84 0.22 -2.57
CA PHE A 118 10.19 -0.99 -3.06
C PHE A 118 11.16 -1.96 -3.71
N ARG A 119 11.01 -3.22 -3.33
CA ARG A 119 11.57 -4.44 -3.93
C ARG A 119 10.73 -5.62 -3.47
N ILE A 120 10.78 -6.73 -4.20
CA ILE A 120 10.21 -7.99 -3.72
C ILE A 120 10.99 -8.43 -2.48
N THR A 121 10.31 -8.63 -1.36
CA THR A 121 10.95 -8.99 -0.09
C THR A 121 9.98 -9.67 0.87
N LYS A 122 10.51 -10.63 1.64
CA LYS A 122 9.82 -11.26 2.78
C LYS A 122 10.33 -10.76 4.13
N ASN A 123 11.26 -9.81 4.13
CA ASN A 123 11.81 -9.26 5.38
C ASN A 123 10.77 -8.36 6.06
N CYS A 124 10.35 -8.70 7.27
CA CYS A 124 9.31 -7.96 7.98
C CYS A 124 9.64 -6.47 8.17
N ARG A 125 10.90 -6.10 8.39
CA ARG A 125 11.29 -4.69 8.57
C ARG A 125 11.11 -3.89 7.28
N GLU A 126 11.49 -4.48 6.15
CA GLU A 126 11.30 -3.87 4.83
C GLU A 126 9.82 -3.78 4.46
N ILE A 127 9.03 -4.81 4.78
CA ILE A 127 7.57 -4.77 4.56
C ILE A 127 6.95 -3.66 5.39
N ILE A 128 7.33 -3.50 6.67
CA ILE A 128 6.85 -2.40 7.51
C ILE A 128 7.21 -1.03 6.90
N LEU A 129 8.43 -0.88 6.39
CA LEU A 129 8.86 0.33 5.69
C LEU A 129 8.01 0.59 4.44
N GLN A 130 7.85 -0.42 3.57
CA GLN A 130 7.02 -0.33 2.36
C GLN A 130 5.59 0.07 2.69
N MET A 131 4.98 -0.56 3.71
CA MET A 131 3.64 -0.21 4.18
C MET A 131 3.57 1.22 4.72
N ALA A 132 4.61 1.69 5.41
CA ALA A 132 4.69 3.09 5.83
C ALA A 132 4.74 4.04 4.63
N ILE A 133 5.51 3.73 3.59
CA ILE A 133 5.56 4.52 2.36
C ILE A 133 4.20 4.55 1.67
N ILE A 134 3.49 3.41 1.54
CA ILE A 134 2.12 3.38 0.99
C ILE A 134 1.19 4.29 1.79
N ARG A 135 1.22 4.22 3.13
CA ARG A 135 0.39 5.08 3.99
C ARG A 135 0.67 6.57 3.77
N PHE A 136 1.94 6.93 3.58
CA PHE A 136 2.30 8.30 3.23
C PHE A 136 1.71 8.71 1.88
N ILE A 137 1.91 7.91 0.83
CA ILE A 137 1.42 8.23 -0.53
C ILE A 137 -0.11 8.40 -0.53
N VAL A 138 -0.83 7.45 0.06
CA VAL A 138 -2.31 7.51 0.17
C VAL A 138 -2.75 8.70 1.02
N GLY A 139 -2.04 9.03 2.09
CA GLY A 139 -2.33 10.18 2.94
C GLY A 139 -2.19 11.51 2.20
N VAL A 140 -1.09 11.68 1.46
CA VAL A 140 -0.83 12.86 0.63
C VAL A 140 -1.87 12.97 -0.48
N GLN A 141 -2.20 11.89 -1.18
CA GLN A 141 -3.21 11.89 -2.24
C GLN A 141 -4.57 12.38 -1.72
N LYS A 142 -5.01 11.90 -0.56
CA LYS A 142 -6.27 12.33 0.07
C LYS A 142 -6.26 13.83 0.39
N LYS A 143 -5.15 14.35 0.91
CA LYS A 143 -5.02 15.79 1.20
C LYS A 143 -5.03 16.63 -0.07
N ILE A 144 -4.35 16.17 -1.12
CA ILE A 144 -4.36 16.79 -2.45
C ILE A 144 -5.80 16.87 -2.98
N GLN A 145 -6.56 15.78 -2.92
CA GLN A 145 -7.96 15.73 -3.34
C GLN A 145 -8.86 16.67 -2.53
N ASN A 146 -8.66 16.74 -1.21
CA ASN A 146 -9.41 17.65 -0.36
C ASN A 146 -9.12 19.13 -0.68
N LEU A 147 -7.86 19.48 -0.96
CA LEU A 147 -7.49 20.84 -1.37
C LEU A 147 -8.14 21.24 -2.70
N SER A 148 -8.23 20.30 -3.65
CA SER A 148 -8.91 20.57 -4.93
C SER A 148 -10.42 20.70 -4.82
N ASN A 149 -11.06 20.12 -3.79
CA ASN A 149 -12.51 20.22 -3.59
C ASN A 149 -12.94 21.53 -2.90
N ILE A 150 -11.98 22.28 -2.35
CA ILE A 150 -12.23 23.55 -1.63
C ILE A 150 -11.90 24.77 -2.53
N SER A 151 -11.19 24.54 -3.64
CA SER A 151 -10.86 25.57 -4.64
C SER A 151 -11.88 25.58 -5.77
#